data_AF-A0A950SJQ7-F1
#
_entry.id   AF-A0A950SJQ7-F1
#
_cell.length_a   1.000
_cell.length_b   1.000
_cell.length_c   1.000
_cell.angle_alpha   90.00
_cell.angle_beta   90.00
_cell.angle_gamma   90.00
#
_symmetry.space_group_name_H-M   'P 1'
#
loop_
_entity.id
_entity.type
_entity.pdbx_description
1 polymer ?
#
loop_
_entity_poly.entity_id
_entity_poly.type
_entity_poly.pdbx_seq_one_letter_code
_entity_poly.pdbx_strand_id
1 'polypeptide(L)'
;MGSDSLLFGPFRLIPKQRLLLEGGRPVRLGSRALDILIALAERQGDLVSKDELIRRVWPGTFVEEGNLKVQVRVLRQALGDGQADRRYIANVPGRGYSLLAPVSRADAKRPATSEPTSTPPHNLPSRLTRLVGRANVTERLVAQVSSQRLTSIIGPGGIGKTALALAVAEELLFGFPHGVWLVELAPVADPSLVPTALASLFQVDASPEALAAALRDKKTLILLDNCEHVIDAVASLVTALLAKTRGLHIIATSREPLRAVGERTHRLAALSSPPGPSPPGPSPPWPQSPRLDRSRRPGSPAILCRRTVHPARGSRRQWFRAQ
;
A
#
# COMPACT_ATOMS: atom_id res chain seq x y z
N MET A 1 22.88 -16.62 21.23
CA MET A 1 22.92 -15.20 21.65
C MET A 1 21.64 -14.54 21.18
N GLY A 2 20.76 -14.23 22.12
CA GLY A 2 19.33 -14.00 21.90
C GLY A 2 19.01 -12.78 21.03
N SER A 3 18.06 -12.98 20.12
CA SER A 3 17.35 -11.93 19.41
C SER A 3 16.35 -11.30 20.38
N ASP A 4 16.77 -10.27 21.13
CA ASP A 4 15.88 -9.45 21.95
C ASP A 4 14.89 -8.73 21.02
N SER A 5 13.73 -9.35 20.81
CA SER A 5 12.63 -8.76 20.04
C SER A 5 11.60 -8.21 21.01
N LEU A 6 11.19 -6.97 20.77
CA LEU A 6 10.20 -6.27 21.59
C LEU A 6 8.85 -6.37 20.89
N LEU A 7 7.84 -6.88 21.60
CA LEU A 7 6.46 -6.94 21.14
C LEU A 7 5.67 -5.82 21.80
N PHE A 8 4.90 -5.07 21.00
CA PHE A 8 3.94 -4.10 21.51
C PHE A 8 2.73 -4.02 20.57
N GLY A 9 1.54 -4.34 21.07
CA GLY A 9 0.36 -4.48 20.22
C GLY A 9 0.58 -5.48 19.07
N PRO A 10 0.20 -5.15 17.81
CA PRO A 10 0.45 -6.01 16.64
C PRO A 10 1.89 -5.93 16.12
N PHE A 11 2.75 -5.12 16.76
CA PHE A 11 4.08 -4.83 16.27
C PHE A 11 5.15 -5.67 16.96
N ARG A 12 6.10 -6.15 16.16
CA ARG A 12 7.35 -6.75 16.61
C ARG A 12 8.51 -5.87 16.14
N LEU A 13 9.20 -5.25 17.08
CA LEU A 13 10.42 -4.49 16.83
C LEU A 13 11.63 -5.40 17.08
N ILE A 14 12.55 -5.39 16.12
CA ILE A 14 13.84 -6.09 16.20
C ILE A 14 14.93 -5.01 16.15
N PRO A 15 15.35 -4.44 17.31
CA PRO A 15 16.27 -3.30 17.35
C PRO A 15 17.59 -3.56 16.63
N LYS A 16 18.18 -4.76 16.83
CA LYS A 16 19.45 -5.16 16.21
C LYS A 16 19.40 -5.18 14.68
N GLN A 17 18.25 -5.53 14.11
CA GLN A 17 18.04 -5.60 12.66
C GLN A 17 17.42 -4.32 12.10
N ARG A 18 17.13 -3.33 12.96
CA ARG A 18 16.44 -2.09 12.59
C ARG A 18 15.16 -2.36 11.81
N LEU A 19 14.40 -3.36 12.24
CA LEU A 19 13.20 -3.83 11.56
C LEU A 19 11.98 -3.71 12.46
N LEU A 20 10.95 -3.05 11.97
CA LEU A 20 9.61 -3.05 12.57
C LEU A 20 8.72 -3.96 11.75
N LEU A 21 8.08 -4.93 12.39
CA LEU A 21 7.10 -5.82 11.79
C LEU A 21 5.72 -5.51 12.36
N GLU A 22 4.67 -5.48 11.53
CA GLU A 22 3.27 -5.50 11.97
C GLU A 22 2.65 -6.82 11.50
N GLY A 23 2.22 -7.67 12.43
CA GLY A 23 1.72 -9.01 12.08
C GLY A 23 2.71 -9.84 11.24
N GLY A 24 4.02 -9.60 11.41
CA GLY A 24 5.09 -10.26 10.64
C GLY A 24 5.51 -9.56 9.34
N ARG A 25 4.86 -8.46 8.94
CA ARG A 25 5.23 -7.70 7.72
C ARG A 25 6.11 -6.49 8.04
N PRO A 26 7.18 -6.23 7.26
CA PRO A 26 8.04 -5.08 7.50
C PRO A 26 7.32 -3.76 7.22
N VAL A 27 7.22 -2.92 8.25
CA VAL A 27 6.71 -1.55 8.17
C VAL A 27 7.89 -0.64 7.79
N ARG A 28 7.78 0.05 6.65
CA ARG A 28 8.81 0.98 6.20
C ARG A 28 8.82 2.22 7.09
N LEU A 29 9.89 2.39 7.85
CA LEU A 29 10.08 3.50 8.76
C LEU A 29 11.42 4.19 8.46
N GLY A 30 11.44 5.52 8.43
CA GLY A 30 12.68 6.27 8.25
C GLY A 30 13.64 6.05 9.44
N SER A 31 14.96 6.09 9.18
CA SER A 31 15.98 5.74 10.19
C SER A 31 15.81 6.46 11.53
N ARG A 32 15.53 7.77 11.50
CA ARG A 32 15.35 8.59 12.73
C ARG A 32 14.04 8.29 13.46
N ALA A 33 12.95 8.08 12.73
CA ALA A 33 11.68 7.67 13.33
C ALA A 33 11.78 6.29 14.00
N LEU A 34 12.57 5.38 13.40
CA LEU A 34 12.89 4.08 14.00
C LEU A 34 13.75 4.21 15.25
N ASP A 35 14.75 5.09 15.26
CA ASP A 35 15.58 5.32 16.45
C ASP A 35 14.74 5.86 17.62
N ILE A 36 13.77 6.75 17.34
CA ILE A 36 12.79 7.21 18.34
C ILE A 36 11.98 6.03 18.88
N LEU A 37 11.46 5.17 18.00
CA LEU A 37 10.67 4.02 18.41
C LEU A 37 11.47 3.05 19.28
N ILE A 38 12.73 2.78 18.93
CA ILE A 38 13.63 1.94 19.74
C ILE A 38 13.83 2.56 21.12
N ALA A 39 14.11 3.87 21.19
CA ALA A 39 14.32 4.56 22.46
C ALA A 39 13.08 4.53 23.36
N LEU A 40 11.88 4.64 22.79
CA LEU A 40 10.62 4.55 23.53
C LEU A 40 10.31 3.11 23.97
N ALA A 41 10.54 2.12 23.11
CA ALA A 41 10.22 0.71 23.39
C ALA A 41 11.12 0.11 24.48
N GLU A 42 12.39 0.54 24.57
CA GLU A 42 13.30 0.09 25.63
C GLU A 42 12.86 0.55 27.04
N ARG A 43 12.16 1.68 27.11
CA ARG A 43 11.65 2.26 28.35
C ARG A 43 10.29 1.67 28.78
N GLN A 44 9.79 0.66 28.06
CA GLN A 44 8.63 -0.18 28.43
C GLN A 44 7.38 0.60 28.89
N GLY A 45 7.14 1.77 28.31
CA GLY A 45 5.98 2.62 28.64
C GLY A 45 6.29 3.78 29.60
N ASP A 46 7.50 3.85 30.15
CA ASP A 46 7.95 5.02 30.90
C ASP A 46 8.11 6.25 29.99
N LEU A 47 7.94 7.42 30.60
CA LEU A 47 8.09 8.71 29.94
C LEU A 47 9.56 8.97 29.58
N VAL A 48 9.83 9.23 28.30
CA VAL A 48 11.14 9.65 27.81
C VAL A 48 11.12 11.13 27.49
N SER A 49 12.06 11.87 28.09
CA SER A 49 12.13 13.32 27.89
C SER A 49 12.53 13.69 26.47
N LYS A 50 12.12 14.89 26.01
CA LYS A 50 12.45 15.37 24.67
C LYS A 50 13.95 15.52 24.47
N ASP A 51 14.66 16.03 25.47
CA ASP A 51 16.12 16.24 25.42
C ASP A 51 16.89 14.91 25.42
N GLU A 52 16.34 13.88 26.07
CA GLU A 52 16.89 12.52 26.00
C GLU A 52 16.69 11.91 24.61
N LEU A 53 15.49 12.03 24.02
CA LEU A 53 15.24 11.57 22.65
C LEU A 53 16.11 12.30 21.64
N ILE A 54 16.27 13.63 21.78
CA ILE A 54 17.11 14.42 20.87
C ILE A 54 18.56 13.99 20.97
N ARG A 55 19.12 13.90 22.18
CA ARG A 55 20.52 13.47 22.38
C ARG A 55 20.78 12.06 21.85
N ARG A 56 19.82 11.16 22.01
CA ARG A 56 19.97 9.76 21.65
C ARG A 56 19.82 9.51 20.14
N VAL A 57 18.87 10.19 19.52
CA VAL A 57 18.56 10.01 18.09
C VAL A 57 19.46 10.87 17.22
N TRP A 58 19.96 12.01 17.70
CA TRP A 58 20.89 12.90 16.99
C TRP A 58 22.14 13.18 17.82
N PRO A 59 23.04 12.19 17.99
CA PRO A 59 24.26 12.39 18.77
C PRO A 59 25.13 13.47 18.11
N GLY A 60 25.55 14.47 18.91
CA GLY A 60 26.46 15.53 18.46
C GLY A 60 25.88 16.52 17.45
N THR A 61 24.56 16.50 17.19
CA THR A 61 23.90 17.44 16.27
C THR A 61 22.90 18.29 17.07
N PHE A 62 23.00 19.62 16.97
CA PHE A 62 21.99 20.50 17.55
C PHE A 62 20.73 20.48 16.67
N VAL A 63 19.61 20.03 17.23
CA VAL A 63 18.34 19.85 16.52
C VAL A 63 17.24 20.52 17.33
N GLU A 64 16.44 21.35 16.67
CA GLU A 64 15.28 21.98 17.30
C GLU A 64 14.17 20.96 17.61
N GLU A 65 13.41 21.23 18.68
CA GLU A 65 12.27 20.39 19.12
C GLU A 65 11.23 20.17 17.99
N GLY A 66 11.13 21.10 17.04
CA GLY A 66 10.27 20.98 15.86
C GLY A 66 10.56 19.74 15.02
N ASN A 67 11.84 19.37 14.87
CA ASN A 67 12.23 18.19 14.09
C ASN A 67 11.83 16.88 14.80
N LEU A 68 11.90 16.85 16.14
CA LEU A 68 11.41 15.71 16.93
C LEU A 68 9.90 15.52 16.70
N LYS A 69 9.11 16.60 16.71
CA LYS A 69 7.66 16.53 16.45
C LYS A 69 7.34 15.99 15.05
N VAL A 70 8.13 16.37 14.03
CA VAL A 70 7.96 15.86 12.66
C VAL A 70 8.23 14.36 12.60
N GLN A 71 9.32 13.87 13.20
CA GLN A 71 9.63 12.44 13.19
C GLN A 71 8.63 11.62 14.02
N VAL A 72 8.13 12.16 15.13
CA VAL A 72 7.03 11.52 15.89
C VAL A 72 5.76 11.46 15.05
N ARG A 73 5.45 12.47 14.23
CA ARG A 73 4.29 12.42 13.32
C ARG A 73 4.43 11.31 12.27
N VAL A 74 5.62 11.15 11.67
CA VAL A 74 5.91 10.06 10.72
C VAL A 74 5.78 8.71 11.40
N LEU A 75 6.30 8.58 12.63
CA LEU A 75 6.17 7.38 13.43
C LEU A 75 4.71 7.03 13.72
N ARG A 76 3.90 8.01 14.12
CA ARG A 76 2.46 7.83 14.35
C ARG A 76 1.72 7.34 13.11
N GLN A 77 2.01 7.93 11.96
CA GLN A 77 1.41 7.52 10.69
C GLN A 77 1.75 6.06 10.36
N ALA A 78 3.01 5.66 10.56
CA ALA A 78 3.45 4.30 10.29
C ALA A 78 2.86 3.27 11.26
N LEU A 79 2.57 3.66 12.49
CA LEU A 79 1.92 2.80 13.49
C LEU A 79 0.39 2.81 13.41
N GLY A 80 -0.21 3.61 12.53
CA GLY A 80 -1.66 3.83 12.50
C GLY A 80 -2.20 4.48 13.78
N ASP A 81 -1.36 5.22 14.50
CA ASP A 81 -1.70 5.90 15.77
C ASP A 81 -2.81 6.94 15.52
N GLY A 82 -3.98 6.74 16.12
CA GLY A 82 -5.19 7.55 15.93
C GLY A 82 -6.20 7.00 14.90
N GLN A 83 -5.92 5.88 14.23
CA GLN A 83 -6.88 5.15 13.39
C GLN A 83 -7.60 4.06 14.21
N ALA A 84 -8.92 3.92 14.05
CA ALA A 84 -9.73 2.92 14.75
C ALA A 84 -9.55 2.89 16.30
N ASP A 85 -9.42 4.08 16.92
CA ASP A 85 -9.17 4.32 18.36
C ASP A 85 -7.89 3.68 18.95
N ARG A 86 -6.95 3.25 18.09
CA ARG A 86 -5.66 2.72 18.54
C ARG A 86 -4.72 3.87 18.88
N ARG A 87 -4.28 3.93 20.14
CA ARG A 87 -3.29 4.92 20.61
C ARG A 87 -2.00 4.25 21.08
N TYR A 88 -0.93 4.45 20.33
CA TYR A 88 0.38 3.85 20.59
C TYR A 88 1.37 4.84 21.21
N ILE A 89 1.33 6.14 20.85
CA ILE A 89 2.28 7.13 21.37
C ILE A 89 1.56 8.23 22.13
N ALA A 90 1.79 8.30 23.44
CA ALA A 90 1.37 9.42 24.26
C ALA A 90 2.35 10.58 24.16
N ASN A 91 1.82 11.79 24.07
CA ASN A 91 2.58 13.02 24.24
C ASN A 91 2.17 13.64 25.58
N VAL A 92 3.13 13.84 26.48
CA VAL A 92 2.92 14.54 27.76
C VAL A 92 3.46 15.96 27.59
N PRO A 93 2.59 16.99 27.52
CA PRO A 93 3.00 18.38 27.30
C PRO A 93 4.09 18.81 28.29
N GLY A 94 5.14 19.45 27.76
CA GLY A 94 6.27 19.92 28.55
C GLY A 94 7.21 18.84 29.12
N ARG A 95 6.89 17.54 28.98
CA ARG A 95 7.70 16.45 29.57
C ARG A 95 8.31 15.51 28.55
N GLY A 96 7.57 15.05 27.54
CA GLY A 96 8.12 14.10 26.57
C GLY A 96 7.10 13.15 25.97
N TYR A 97 7.57 11.98 25.55
CA TYR A 97 6.77 10.97 24.86
C TYR A 97 6.88 9.61 25.57
N SER A 98 5.82 8.81 25.53
CA SER A 98 5.82 7.43 26.00
C SER A 98 5.08 6.52 25.03
N LEU A 99 5.46 5.24 25.03
CA LEU A 99 4.77 4.20 24.27
C LEU A 99 3.64 3.62 25.14
N LEU A 100 2.39 3.82 24.74
CA LEU A 100 1.22 3.38 25.51
C LEU A 100 0.95 1.88 25.40
N ALA A 101 1.48 1.21 24.37
CA ALA A 101 1.33 -0.24 24.23
C ALA A 101 2.26 -0.99 25.19
N PRO A 102 1.75 -1.97 25.96
CA PRO A 102 2.58 -2.80 26.83
C PRO A 102 3.68 -3.47 26.02
N VAL A 103 4.94 -3.25 26.41
CA VAL A 103 6.10 -3.83 25.74
C VAL A 103 6.49 -5.12 26.44
N SER A 104 6.48 -6.24 25.73
CA SER A 104 6.94 -7.54 26.23
C SER A 104 8.17 -8.00 25.45
N ARG A 105 9.17 -8.53 26.16
CA ARG A 105 10.32 -9.16 25.52
C ARG A 105 9.92 -10.57 25.09
N ALA A 106 10.00 -10.84 23.80
CA ALA A 106 9.81 -12.19 23.30
C ALA A 106 11.14 -12.92 23.38
N ASP A 107 11.33 -13.69 24.46
CA ASP A 107 12.41 -14.66 24.56
C ASP A 107 12.25 -15.71 23.47
N ALA A 108 13.29 -15.85 22.65
CA ALA A 108 13.33 -16.76 21.51
C ALA A 108 13.44 -18.24 21.94
N LYS A 109 12.52 -18.77 22.76
CA LYS A 109 12.39 -20.21 23.03
C LYS A 109 11.10 -20.65 23.75
N ARG A 110 9.92 -20.56 23.13
CA ARG A 110 8.85 -21.60 23.26
C ARG A 110 7.69 -21.36 22.28
N PRO A 111 7.12 -22.40 21.66
CA PRO A 111 5.89 -22.27 20.89
C PRO A 111 4.72 -22.11 21.87
N ALA A 112 4.00 -21.01 21.80
CA ALA A 112 2.79 -20.79 22.57
C ALA A 112 1.57 -21.19 21.72
N THR A 113 0.96 -22.31 22.11
CA THR A 113 -0.37 -22.72 21.68
C THR A 113 -1.40 -21.88 22.43
N SER A 114 -1.91 -20.82 21.79
CA SER A 114 -3.24 -20.23 22.03
C SER A 114 -3.52 -19.29 20.86
N GLU A 115 -4.51 -19.63 20.04
CA GLU A 115 -4.86 -18.91 18.81
C GLU A 115 -5.36 -17.49 19.11
N PRO A 116 -4.72 -16.43 18.56
CA PRO A 116 -5.47 -15.46 17.79
C PRO A 116 -5.76 -16.09 16.42
N THR A 117 -6.92 -15.84 15.82
CA THR A 117 -7.16 -16.14 14.40
C THR A 117 -6.15 -15.38 13.54
N SER A 118 -4.96 -15.97 13.38
CA SER A 118 -3.88 -15.37 12.62
C SER A 118 -4.30 -15.36 11.16
N THR A 119 -4.34 -14.17 10.56
CA THR A 119 -4.55 -14.03 9.12
C THR A 119 -3.51 -14.89 8.40
N PRO A 120 -3.91 -15.76 7.45
CA PRO A 120 -2.96 -16.57 6.69
C PRO A 120 -1.89 -15.70 6.03
N PRO A 121 -0.66 -16.21 5.86
CA PRO A 121 0.45 -15.42 5.34
C PRO A 121 0.16 -14.93 3.91
N HIS A 122 0.39 -13.65 3.63
CA HIS A 122 0.20 -13.10 2.29
C HIS A 122 1.07 -11.87 2.05
N ASN A 123 1.26 -11.47 0.79
CA ASN A 123 1.93 -10.22 0.38
C ASN A 123 1.01 -9.27 -0.41
N LEU A 124 -0.32 -9.49 -0.38
CA LEU A 124 -1.28 -8.66 -1.11
C LEU A 124 -1.24 -7.20 -0.61
N PRO A 125 -1.27 -6.21 -1.52
CA PRO A 125 -1.29 -4.78 -1.16
C PRO A 125 -2.58 -4.41 -0.43
N SER A 126 -2.54 -3.41 0.45
CA SER A 126 -3.75 -2.87 1.06
C SER A 126 -4.59 -2.16 0.00
N ARG A 127 -5.85 -2.57 -0.11
CA ARG A 127 -6.76 -2.03 -1.12
C ARG A 127 -7.17 -0.60 -0.75
N LEU A 128 -6.74 0.38 -1.55
CA LEU A 128 -7.09 1.80 -1.34
C LEU A 128 -8.52 2.15 -1.79
N THR A 129 -9.14 1.30 -2.62
CA THR A 129 -10.47 1.55 -3.21
C THR A 129 -11.26 0.25 -3.38
N ARG A 130 -12.56 0.30 -3.08
CA ARG A 130 -13.49 -0.81 -3.28
C ARG A 130 -13.76 -1.02 -4.76
N LEU A 131 -13.86 -2.28 -5.19
CA LEU A 131 -14.15 -2.60 -6.58
C LEU A 131 -15.62 -2.32 -6.91
N VAL A 132 -15.87 -1.44 -7.88
CA VAL A 132 -17.23 -1.01 -8.27
C VAL A 132 -17.78 -1.94 -9.35
N GLY A 133 -19.05 -2.36 -9.21
CA GLY A 133 -19.79 -3.08 -10.26
C GLY A 133 -19.31 -4.50 -10.56
N ARG A 134 -18.53 -5.13 -9.67
CA ARG A 134 -17.95 -6.47 -9.90
C ARG A 134 -18.26 -7.51 -8.83
N ALA A 135 -19.14 -7.25 -7.85
CA ALA A 135 -19.46 -8.20 -6.78
C ALA A 135 -19.79 -9.61 -7.32
N ASN A 136 -20.75 -9.71 -8.25
CA ASN A 136 -21.14 -10.99 -8.87
C ASN A 136 -19.99 -11.67 -9.64
N VAL A 137 -19.07 -10.88 -10.21
CA VAL A 137 -17.91 -11.42 -10.93
C VAL A 137 -16.90 -11.98 -9.93
N THR A 138 -16.66 -11.28 -8.83
CA THR A 138 -15.80 -11.73 -7.74
C THR A 138 -16.32 -13.05 -7.15
N GLU A 139 -17.60 -13.12 -6.78
CA GLU A 139 -18.23 -14.34 -6.23
C GLU A 139 -18.06 -15.55 -7.17
N ARG A 140 -18.32 -15.35 -8.47
CA ARG A 140 -18.13 -16.39 -9.48
C ARG A 140 -16.68 -16.84 -9.59
N LEU A 141 -15.73 -15.91 -9.54
CA LEU A 141 -14.32 -16.22 -9.60
C LEU A 141 -13.82 -16.89 -8.33
N VAL A 142 -14.32 -16.53 -7.15
CA VAL A 142 -14.04 -17.23 -5.89
C VAL A 142 -14.44 -18.71 -6.01
N ALA A 143 -15.68 -18.98 -6.44
CA ALA A 143 -16.14 -20.35 -6.66
C ALA A 143 -15.32 -21.09 -7.74
N GLN A 144 -14.96 -20.39 -8.82
CA GLN A 144 -14.13 -20.96 -9.88
C GLN A 144 -12.73 -21.33 -9.37
N VAL A 145 -12.06 -20.44 -8.64
CA VAL A 145 -10.71 -20.67 -8.11
C VAL A 145 -10.74 -21.73 -7.01
N SER A 146 -11.79 -21.82 -6.21
CA SER A 146 -11.92 -22.91 -5.22
C SER A 146 -12.07 -24.29 -5.87
N SER A 147 -12.69 -24.37 -7.06
CA SER A 147 -12.93 -25.65 -7.76
C SER A 147 -11.88 -25.99 -8.83
N GLN A 148 -11.13 -24.99 -9.32
CA GLN A 148 -10.13 -25.14 -10.37
C GLN A 148 -8.76 -24.67 -9.88
N ARG A 149 -7.72 -25.47 -10.15
CA ARG A 149 -6.34 -25.15 -9.71
C ARG A 149 -5.64 -24.12 -10.60
N LEU A 150 -6.15 -23.86 -11.81
CA LEU A 150 -5.64 -22.80 -12.68
C LEU A 150 -6.79 -22.00 -13.26
N THR A 151 -6.82 -20.71 -12.93
CA THR A 151 -7.78 -19.76 -13.48
C THR A 151 -7.04 -18.57 -14.10
N SER A 152 -7.32 -18.26 -15.36
CA SER A 152 -6.77 -17.07 -16.03
C SER A 152 -7.86 -16.02 -16.24
N ILE A 153 -7.67 -14.84 -15.66
CA ILE A 153 -8.50 -13.67 -15.91
C ILE A 153 -7.92 -12.96 -17.13
N ILE A 154 -8.65 -13.00 -18.25
CA ILE A 154 -8.20 -12.45 -19.53
C ILE A 154 -9.04 -11.24 -19.95
N GLY A 155 -8.45 -10.33 -20.71
CA GLY A 155 -9.14 -9.14 -21.22
C GLY A 155 -8.19 -8.01 -21.60
N PRO A 156 -8.70 -6.94 -22.23
CA PRO A 156 -7.89 -5.82 -22.68
C PRO A 156 -7.16 -5.08 -21.54
N GLY A 157 -6.19 -4.24 -21.88
CA GLY A 157 -5.51 -3.36 -20.92
C GLY A 157 -6.50 -2.42 -20.21
N GLY A 158 -6.23 -2.09 -18.94
CA GLY A 158 -7.05 -1.13 -18.18
C GLY A 158 -8.43 -1.61 -17.73
N ILE A 159 -8.87 -2.81 -18.11
CA ILE A 159 -10.22 -3.35 -17.78
C ILE A 159 -10.40 -3.76 -16.31
N GLY A 160 -9.33 -3.69 -15.50
CA GLY A 160 -9.34 -4.00 -14.07
C GLY A 160 -9.06 -5.46 -13.70
N LYS A 161 -8.36 -6.24 -14.55
CA LYS A 161 -8.02 -7.66 -14.27
C LYS A 161 -7.25 -7.82 -12.96
N THR A 162 -6.16 -7.06 -12.77
CA THR A 162 -5.33 -7.08 -11.56
C THR A 162 -6.15 -6.74 -10.32
N ALA A 163 -6.93 -5.66 -10.38
CA ALA A 163 -7.77 -5.26 -9.25
C ALA A 163 -8.80 -6.34 -8.87
N LEU A 164 -9.43 -6.99 -9.87
CA LEU A 164 -10.35 -8.10 -9.66
C LEU A 164 -9.64 -9.35 -9.12
N ALA A 165 -8.48 -9.69 -9.66
CA ALA A 165 -7.69 -10.83 -9.21
C ALA A 165 -7.28 -10.68 -7.74
N LEU A 166 -6.86 -9.47 -7.36
CA LEU A 166 -6.61 -9.12 -5.96
C LEU A 166 -7.89 -9.24 -5.12
N ALA A 167 -9.08 -8.87 -5.65
CA ALA A 167 -10.40 -9.02 -4.98
C ALA A 167 -10.65 -10.46 -4.56
N VAL A 168 -10.54 -11.33 -5.55
CA VAL A 168 -10.72 -12.77 -5.38
C VAL A 168 -9.68 -13.34 -4.43
N ALA A 169 -8.41 -12.92 -4.55
CA ALA A 169 -7.32 -13.41 -3.70
C ALA A 169 -7.50 -13.01 -2.21
N GLU A 170 -8.01 -11.81 -1.92
CA GLU A 170 -8.33 -11.38 -0.55
C GLU A 170 -9.50 -12.18 0.04
N GLU A 171 -10.58 -12.38 -0.72
CA GLU A 171 -11.73 -13.17 -0.26
C GLU A 171 -11.36 -14.64 0.00
N LEU A 172 -10.35 -15.14 -0.71
CA LEU A 172 -9.86 -16.51 -0.58
C LEU A 172 -8.80 -16.71 0.51
N LEU A 173 -8.34 -15.66 1.21
CA LEU A 173 -7.22 -15.74 2.17
C LEU A 173 -7.34 -16.93 3.13
N PHE A 174 -8.47 -17.06 3.82
CA PHE A 174 -8.72 -18.13 4.79
C PHE A 174 -8.88 -19.52 4.17
N GLY A 175 -9.15 -19.60 2.87
CA GLY A 175 -9.19 -20.86 2.14
C GLY A 175 -7.81 -21.47 1.87
N PHE A 176 -6.74 -20.66 1.98
CA PHE A 176 -5.35 -21.03 1.69
C PHE A 176 -4.46 -20.80 2.92
N PRO A 177 -4.46 -21.73 3.90
CA PRO A 177 -3.75 -21.55 5.17
C PRO A 177 -2.23 -21.43 5.04
N HIS A 178 -1.66 -21.92 3.92
CA HIS A 178 -0.22 -21.82 3.64
C HIS A 178 0.13 -20.58 2.81
N GLY A 179 -0.87 -19.73 2.55
CA GLY A 179 -0.69 -18.37 2.11
C GLY A 179 -1.17 -18.05 0.71
N VAL A 180 -1.25 -16.74 0.46
CA VAL A 180 -1.66 -16.15 -0.81
C VAL A 180 -0.59 -15.17 -1.28
N TRP A 181 -0.01 -15.44 -2.45
CA TRP A 181 1.21 -14.77 -2.92
C TRP A 181 1.01 -14.14 -4.29
N LEU A 182 1.17 -12.82 -4.38
CA LEU A 182 1.28 -12.06 -5.61
C LEU A 182 2.71 -12.11 -6.14
N VAL A 183 2.83 -12.41 -7.43
CA VAL A 183 4.05 -12.25 -8.24
C VAL A 183 3.71 -11.28 -9.35
N GLU A 184 4.32 -10.11 -9.32
CA GLU A 184 4.21 -9.14 -10.41
C GLU A 184 5.24 -9.49 -11.48
N LEU A 185 4.78 -9.91 -12.66
CA LEU A 185 5.67 -10.26 -13.77
C LEU A 185 5.96 -9.07 -14.68
N ALA A 186 5.25 -7.94 -14.56
CA ALA A 186 5.51 -6.73 -15.35
C ALA A 186 6.99 -6.30 -15.44
N PRO A 187 7.83 -6.37 -14.39
CA PRO A 187 9.26 -6.02 -14.48
C PRO A 187 10.15 -7.14 -15.08
N VAL A 188 9.61 -8.32 -15.35
CA VAL A 188 10.37 -9.50 -15.80
C VAL A 188 10.48 -9.50 -17.33
N ALA A 189 11.50 -8.82 -17.85
CA ALA A 189 11.72 -8.74 -19.30
C ALA A 189 12.19 -10.07 -19.93
N ASP A 190 12.96 -10.88 -19.18
CA ASP A 190 13.49 -12.16 -19.64
C ASP A 190 12.61 -13.32 -19.13
N PRO A 191 11.96 -14.10 -20.03
CA PRO A 191 11.12 -15.23 -19.64
C PRO A 191 11.83 -16.30 -18.80
N SER A 192 13.15 -16.43 -18.90
CA SER A 192 13.94 -17.38 -18.11
C SER A 192 13.97 -17.04 -16.60
N LEU A 193 13.65 -15.79 -16.23
CA LEU A 193 13.62 -15.32 -14.85
C LEU A 193 12.27 -15.54 -14.15
N VAL A 194 11.26 -16.05 -14.85
CA VAL A 194 9.94 -16.33 -14.25
C VAL A 194 10.03 -17.31 -13.07
N PRO A 195 10.77 -18.45 -13.14
CA PRO A 195 10.97 -19.32 -11.98
C PRO A 195 11.68 -18.60 -10.83
N THR A 196 12.65 -17.73 -11.11
CA THR A 196 13.39 -16.95 -10.11
C THR A 196 12.47 -16.01 -9.34
N ALA A 197 11.54 -15.35 -10.03
CA ALA A 197 10.55 -14.47 -9.39
C ALA A 197 9.70 -15.23 -8.37
N LEU A 198 9.23 -16.45 -8.69
CA LEU A 198 8.48 -17.29 -7.75
C LEU A 198 9.37 -17.82 -6.62
N ALA A 199 10.57 -18.31 -6.96
CA ALA A 199 11.48 -18.95 -6.01
C ALA A 199 11.94 -18.00 -4.90
N SER A 200 12.09 -16.71 -5.21
CA SER A 200 12.42 -15.67 -4.23
C SER A 200 11.39 -15.55 -3.10
N LEU A 201 10.10 -15.81 -3.36
CA LEU A 201 9.04 -15.75 -2.36
C LEU A 201 9.11 -16.91 -1.36
N PHE A 202 9.59 -18.06 -1.81
CA PHE A 202 9.68 -19.28 -1.00
C PHE A 202 11.10 -19.54 -0.48
N GLN A 203 12.07 -18.70 -0.84
CA GLN A 203 13.49 -18.83 -0.48
C GLN A 203 14.08 -20.19 -0.89
N VAL A 204 13.78 -20.61 -2.12
CA VAL A 204 14.27 -21.86 -2.71
C VAL A 204 15.01 -21.60 -4.02
N ASP A 205 15.63 -22.62 -4.57
CA ASP A 205 16.26 -22.54 -5.89
C ASP A 205 15.23 -22.30 -7.00
N ALA A 206 15.66 -21.59 -8.05
CA ALA A 206 14.86 -21.23 -9.21
C ALA A 206 14.64 -22.41 -10.18
N SER A 207 14.23 -23.57 -9.66
CA SER A 207 13.88 -24.76 -10.46
C SER A 207 12.43 -25.20 -10.21
N PRO A 208 11.73 -25.73 -11.24
CA PRO A 208 10.40 -26.30 -11.07
C PRO A 208 10.34 -27.39 -9.99
N GLU A 209 11.42 -28.17 -9.85
CA GLU A 209 11.55 -29.25 -8.86
C GLU A 209 11.56 -28.70 -7.43
N ALA A 210 12.41 -27.70 -7.16
CA ALA A 210 12.53 -27.10 -5.83
C ALA A 210 11.25 -26.36 -5.44
N LEU A 211 10.67 -25.58 -6.37
CA LEU A 211 9.38 -24.92 -6.18
C LEU A 211 8.25 -25.93 -5.91
N ALA A 212 8.17 -27.01 -6.69
CA ALA A 212 7.17 -28.05 -6.48
C ALA A 212 7.36 -28.75 -5.13
N ALA A 213 8.61 -29.03 -4.72
CA ALA A 213 8.89 -29.61 -3.41
C ALA A 213 8.45 -28.66 -2.28
N ALA A 214 8.73 -27.36 -2.41
CA ALA A 214 8.34 -26.35 -1.43
C ALA A 214 6.82 -26.19 -1.27
N LEU A 215 6.04 -26.54 -2.31
CA LEU A 215 4.59 -26.37 -2.40
C LEU A 215 3.78 -27.68 -2.31
N ARG A 216 4.43 -28.84 -2.35
CA ARG A 216 3.80 -30.16 -2.54
C ARG A 216 2.62 -30.41 -1.59
N ASP A 217 2.86 -30.19 -0.30
CA ASP A 217 1.92 -30.49 0.79
C ASP A 217 1.22 -29.23 1.32
N LYS A 218 1.36 -28.11 0.61
CA LYS A 218 0.80 -26.81 1.00
C LYS A 218 -0.43 -26.48 0.18
N LYS A 219 -1.46 -26.00 0.88
CA LYS A 219 -2.62 -25.35 0.26
C LYS A 219 -2.35 -23.86 0.12
N THR A 220 -1.89 -23.46 -1.07
CA THR A 220 -1.37 -22.13 -1.39
C THR A 220 -2.04 -21.57 -2.65
N LEU A 221 -2.31 -20.28 -2.66
CA LEU A 221 -2.77 -19.55 -3.85
C LEU A 221 -1.64 -18.64 -4.36
N ILE A 222 -1.32 -18.72 -5.64
CA ILE A 222 -0.37 -17.81 -6.31
C ILE A 222 -1.14 -16.98 -7.33
N LEU A 223 -1.01 -15.66 -7.24
CA LEU A 223 -1.49 -14.70 -8.22
C LEU A 223 -0.31 -14.26 -9.10
N LEU A 224 -0.32 -14.66 -10.37
CA LEU A 224 0.63 -14.23 -11.39
C LEU A 224 0.03 -13.06 -12.16
N ASP A 225 0.55 -11.86 -11.93
CA ASP A 225 0.03 -10.65 -12.57
C ASP A 225 0.83 -10.27 -13.81
N ASN A 226 0.14 -9.83 -14.85
CA ASN A 226 0.70 -9.25 -16.07
C ASN A 226 1.49 -10.24 -16.95
N CYS A 227 0.96 -11.46 -17.14
CA CYS A 227 1.65 -12.57 -17.81
C CYS A 227 1.82 -12.39 -19.34
N GLU A 228 1.20 -11.38 -19.97
CA GLU A 228 1.10 -11.27 -21.44
C GLU A 228 2.42 -11.27 -22.23
N HIS A 229 3.55 -10.95 -21.60
CA HIS A 229 4.86 -10.88 -22.24
C HIS A 229 5.71 -12.14 -22.01
N VAL A 230 5.26 -13.05 -21.13
CA VAL A 230 5.99 -14.27 -20.71
C VAL A 230 5.08 -15.50 -20.70
N ILE A 231 4.06 -15.52 -21.57
CA ILE A 231 3.00 -16.54 -21.58
C ILE A 231 3.56 -17.96 -21.60
N ASP A 232 4.45 -18.28 -22.55
CA ASP A 232 4.95 -19.65 -22.73
C ASP A 232 5.78 -20.14 -21.53
N ALA A 233 6.59 -19.25 -20.95
CA ALA A 233 7.39 -19.54 -19.76
C ALA A 233 6.49 -19.77 -18.53
N VAL A 234 5.48 -18.93 -18.34
CA VAL A 234 4.50 -19.09 -17.27
C VAL A 234 3.70 -20.39 -17.46
N ALA A 235 3.20 -20.64 -18.66
CA ALA A 235 2.41 -21.84 -18.96
C ALA A 235 3.20 -23.13 -18.68
N SER A 236 4.47 -23.17 -19.09
CA SER A 236 5.37 -24.30 -18.86
C SER A 236 5.63 -24.53 -17.37
N LEU A 237 5.97 -23.46 -16.62
CA LEU A 237 6.22 -23.53 -15.18
C LEU A 237 4.97 -23.97 -14.42
N VAL A 238 3.83 -23.34 -14.68
CA VAL A 238 2.56 -23.64 -14.01
C VAL A 238 2.13 -25.08 -14.26
N THR A 239 2.27 -25.58 -15.49
CA THR A 239 1.97 -26.98 -15.83
C THR A 239 2.85 -27.94 -15.02
N ALA A 240 4.16 -27.66 -14.93
CA ALA A 240 5.08 -28.49 -14.15
C ALA A 240 4.76 -28.48 -12.64
N LEU A 241 4.43 -27.31 -12.07
CA LEU A 241 4.09 -27.19 -10.65
C LEU A 241 2.77 -27.89 -10.33
N LEU A 242 1.74 -27.69 -11.14
CA LEU A 242 0.43 -28.30 -10.91
C LEU A 242 0.44 -29.82 -11.07
N ALA A 243 1.33 -30.37 -11.90
CA ALA A 243 1.52 -31.83 -12.00
C ALA A 243 2.12 -32.45 -10.72
N LYS A 244 2.94 -31.70 -9.98
CA LYS A 244 3.69 -32.18 -8.82
C LYS A 244 3.12 -31.73 -7.46
N THR A 245 2.05 -30.95 -7.45
CA THR A 245 1.40 -30.42 -6.25
C THR A 245 -0.08 -30.79 -6.23
N ARG A 246 -0.70 -30.86 -5.05
CA ARG A 246 -2.13 -31.14 -4.90
C ARG A 246 -2.94 -29.95 -4.37
N GLY A 247 -2.32 -29.12 -3.52
CA GLY A 247 -2.98 -27.96 -2.88
C GLY A 247 -2.66 -26.60 -3.53
N LEU A 248 -1.89 -26.56 -4.61
CA LEU A 248 -1.56 -25.32 -5.31
C LEU A 248 -2.71 -24.87 -6.22
N HIS A 249 -3.14 -23.63 -6.03
CA HIS A 249 -4.04 -22.93 -6.93
C HIS A 249 -3.36 -21.69 -7.50
N ILE A 250 -3.66 -21.36 -8.75
CA ILE A 250 -3.06 -20.24 -9.47
C ILE A 250 -4.15 -19.40 -10.11
N ILE A 251 -4.09 -18.09 -9.89
CA ILE A 251 -4.78 -17.08 -10.68
C ILE A 251 -3.74 -16.41 -11.56
N ALA A 252 -3.97 -16.31 -12.86
CA ALA A 252 -3.13 -15.53 -13.77
C ALA A 252 -3.93 -14.36 -14.35
N THR A 253 -3.30 -13.19 -14.49
CA THR A 253 -3.86 -12.08 -15.29
C THR A 253 -3.06 -11.91 -16.56
N SER A 254 -3.76 -11.77 -17.70
CA SER A 254 -3.13 -11.62 -19.00
C SER A 254 -4.09 -10.97 -20.00
N ARG A 255 -3.58 -10.55 -21.17
CA ARG A 255 -4.41 -10.11 -22.30
C ARG A 255 -5.05 -11.28 -23.05
N GLU A 256 -4.40 -12.42 -23.04
CA GLU A 256 -4.81 -13.65 -23.72
C GLU A 256 -4.56 -14.89 -22.83
N PRO A 257 -5.16 -16.06 -23.15
CA PRO A 257 -4.97 -17.29 -22.36
C PRO A 257 -3.50 -17.74 -22.31
N LEU A 258 -3.11 -18.40 -21.21
CA LEU A 258 -1.80 -19.00 -21.07
C LEU A 258 -1.63 -20.25 -21.94
N ARG A 259 -2.73 -20.92 -22.30
CA ARG A 259 -2.77 -22.21 -23.01
C ARG A 259 -2.10 -23.35 -22.23
N ALA A 260 -2.09 -23.24 -20.91
CA ALA A 260 -1.56 -24.26 -20.01
C ALA A 260 -2.58 -25.38 -19.76
N VAL A 261 -2.08 -26.57 -19.42
CA VAL A 261 -2.93 -27.74 -19.15
C VAL A 261 -3.79 -27.48 -17.90
N GLY A 262 -5.11 -27.71 -18.03
CA GLY A 262 -6.07 -27.49 -16.95
C GLY A 262 -6.44 -26.02 -16.72
N GLU A 263 -6.07 -25.10 -17.63
CA GLU A 263 -6.44 -23.70 -17.55
C GLU A 263 -7.95 -23.48 -17.72
N ARG A 264 -8.58 -22.85 -16.72
CA ARG A 264 -9.92 -22.29 -16.86
C ARG A 264 -9.84 -20.79 -17.13
N THR A 265 -10.28 -20.36 -18.31
CA THR A 265 -10.29 -18.94 -18.66
C THR A 265 -11.56 -18.24 -18.18
N HIS A 266 -11.40 -17.03 -17.65
CA HIS A 266 -12.48 -16.10 -17.34
C HIS A 266 -12.24 -14.80 -18.12
N ARG A 267 -13.04 -14.56 -19.16
CA ARG A 267 -12.95 -13.31 -19.94
C ARG A 267 -13.69 -12.19 -19.21
N LEU A 268 -12.95 -11.18 -18.78
CA LEU A 268 -13.50 -10.03 -18.08
C LEU A 268 -14.15 -9.05 -19.08
N ALA A 269 -15.47 -8.95 -19.03
CA ALA A 269 -16.23 -7.98 -19.81
C ALA A 269 -16.01 -6.54 -19.30
N ALA A 270 -16.27 -5.54 -20.12
CA ALA A 270 -16.35 -4.15 -19.67
C ALA A 270 -17.48 -3.95 -18.64
N LEU A 271 -17.38 -2.89 -17.85
CA LEU A 271 -18.50 -2.48 -16.99
C LEU A 271 -19.65 -2.02 -17.87
N SER A 272 -20.88 -2.37 -17.47
CA SER A 272 -22.07 -1.80 -18.08
C SER A 272 -22.07 -0.28 -17.90
N SER A 273 -22.46 0.45 -18.94
CA SER A 273 -22.70 1.89 -18.79
C SER A 273 -23.79 2.08 -17.72
N PRO A 274 -23.65 3.08 -16.82
CA PRO A 274 -24.82 3.51 -16.05
C PRO A 274 -25.97 3.83 -17.02
N PRO A 275 -27.22 3.59 -16.62
CA PRO A 275 -28.36 4.01 -17.43
C PRO A 275 -28.18 5.48 -17.78
N GLY A 276 -28.32 5.81 -19.06
CA GLY A 276 -28.22 7.20 -19.52
C GLY A 276 -29.16 8.08 -18.70
N PRO A 277 -28.81 9.35 -18.46
CA PRO A 277 -29.73 10.25 -17.77
C PRO A 277 -31.07 10.21 -18.49
N SER A 278 -32.16 10.05 -17.73
CA SER A 278 -33.51 10.26 -18.25
C SER A 278 -33.51 11.58 -19.03
N PRO A 279 -34.12 11.66 -20.23
CA PRO A 279 -34.14 12.89 -20.99
C PRO A 279 -34.60 14.02 -20.07
N PRO A 280 -33.88 15.15 -20.02
CA PRO A 280 -34.25 16.23 -19.12
C PRO A 280 -35.71 16.59 -19.40
N GLY A 281 -36.54 16.59 -18.35
CA GLY A 281 -37.86 17.20 -18.42
C GLY A 281 -37.72 18.63 -18.95
N PRO A 282 -38.77 19.21 -19.56
CA PRO A 282 -38.70 20.52 -20.18
C PRO A 282 -38.06 21.52 -19.21
N SER A 283 -36.94 22.10 -19.63
CA SER A 283 -36.20 23.07 -18.83
C SER A 283 -37.15 24.22 -18.47
N PRO A 284 -37.25 24.64 -17.21
CA PRO A 284 -37.94 25.87 -16.90
C PRO A 284 -37.28 27.02 -17.67
N PRO A 285 -38.05 27.99 -18.20
CA PRO A 285 -37.48 29.11 -18.94
C PRO A 285 -36.48 29.85 -18.05
N TRP A 286 -35.29 30.10 -18.60
CA TRP A 286 -34.25 30.88 -17.93
C TRP A 286 -34.80 32.28 -17.62
N PRO A 287 -34.55 32.85 -16.43
CA PRO A 287 -34.97 34.21 -16.14
C PRO A 287 -34.27 35.17 -17.13
N GLN A 288 -35.08 35.91 -17.88
CA GLN A 288 -34.58 36.89 -18.85
C GLN A 288 -33.70 37.90 -18.14
N SER A 289 -32.49 38.10 -18.64
CA SER A 289 -31.58 39.15 -18.14
C SER A 289 -32.28 40.51 -18.25
N PRO A 290 -32.13 41.43 -17.28
CA PRO A 290 -32.68 42.77 -17.38
C PRO A 290 -32.15 43.44 -18.64
N ARG A 291 -33.04 43.91 -19.52
CA ARG A 291 -32.67 44.70 -20.69
C ARG A 291 -31.95 45.96 -20.19
N LEU A 292 -30.67 46.09 -20.52
CA LEU A 292 -29.97 47.37 -20.40
C LEU A 292 -30.68 48.40 -21.29
N ASP A 293 -31.38 49.33 -20.65
CA ASP A 293 -31.95 50.52 -21.27
C ASP A 293 -30.82 51.34 -21.90
N ARG A 294 -30.74 51.32 -23.24
CA ARG A 294 -29.75 52.06 -24.03
C ARG A 294 -30.14 53.53 -24.27
N SER A 295 -31.10 54.10 -23.54
CA SER A 295 -31.57 55.47 -23.77
C SER A 295 -30.78 56.58 -23.05
N ARG A 296 -29.76 56.26 -22.24
CA ARG A 296 -28.89 57.31 -21.64
C ARG A 296 -27.68 57.60 -22.53
N ARG A 297 -27.81 58.65 -23.35
CA ARG A 297 -26.70 59.30 -24.07
C ARG A 297 -25.69 59.90 -23.08
N PRO A 298 -24.38 59.66 -23.22
CA PRO A 298 -23.39 60.43 -22.49
C PRO A 298 -23.09 61.73 -23.25
N GLY A 299 -23.44 62.87 -22.65
CA GLY A 299 -22.86 64.16 -23.01
C GLY A 299 -21.43 64.23 -22.50
N SER A 300 -20.48 64.40 -23.42
CA SER A 300 -19.14 64.93 -23.12
C SER A 300 -19.22 66.46 -23.09
N PRO A 301 -18.35 67.18 -22.34
CA PRO A 301 -16.94 67.22 -22.71
C PRO A 301 -15.93 67.22 -21.55
N ALA A 302 -14.71 66.83 -21.94
CA ALA A 302 -13.37 67.20 -21.49
C ALA A 302 -13.20 68.03 -20.20
N ILE A 303 -12.16 67.71 -19.40
CA ILE A 303 -11.12 68.68 -18.99
C ILE A 303 -9.96 67.99 -18.21
N LEU A 304 -8.75 68.35 -18.65
CA LEU A 304 -7.42 68.41 -18.00
C LEU A 304 -6.77 67.16 -17.40
N CYS A 305 -5.78 66.69 -18.15
CA CYS A 305 -4.56 66.10 -17.65
C CYS A 305 -3.54 67.22 -17.33
N ARG A 306 -3.12 67.39 -16.06
CA ARG A 306 -1.89 68.10 -15.69
C ARG A 306 -1.19 67.45 -14.49
N ARG A 307 0.10 67.19 -14.69
CA ARG A 307 1.17 66.88 -13.72
C ARG A 307 1.14 67.78 -12.47
N THR A 308 1.55 67.29 -11.30
CA THR A 308 2.92 67.49 -10.73
C THR A 308 3.14 66.88 -9.32
N VAL A 309 4.30 66.23 -9.16
CA VAL A 309 5.29 66.30 -8.04
C VAL A 309 5.07 65.55 -6.69
N HIS A 310 5.90 64.50 -6.53
CA HIS A 310 6.69 63.94 -5.39
C HIS A 310 6.94 64.80 -4.11
N PRO A 311 7.71 64.36 -3.06
CA PRO A 311 8.10 63.00 -2.56
C PRO A 311 8.15 62.88 -0.99
N ALA A 312 8.47 61.71 -0.44
CA ALA A 312 9.33 61.51 0.76
C ALA A 312 9.59 60.00 0.98
N ARG A 313 10.83 59.49 0.79
CA ARG A 313 11.91 59.28 1.81
C ARG A 313 11.46 58.39 2.98
N GLY A 314 12.14 57.33 3.42
CA GLY A 314 13.41 56.65 3.15
C GLY A 314 13.34 55.34 4.00
N SER A 315 14.19 54.32 3.89
CA SER A 315 15.65 54.35 4.04
C SER A 315 16.18 52.90 4.06
N ARG A 316 17.15 52.60 3.17
CA ARG A 316 18.43 51.86 3.39
C ARG A 316 18.36 50.36 3.76
N ARG A 317 19.21 49.42 3.29
CA ARG A 317 20.44 49.34 2.46
C ARG A 317 20.54 47.85 2.06
N GLN A 318 20.67 47.47 0.79
CA GLN A 318 21.92 47.12 0.07
C GLN A 318 22.96 46.29 0.85
N TRP A 319 23.20 45.06 0.39
CA TRP A 319 24.54 44.49 0.17
C TRP A 319 24.55 43.67 -1.14
N PHE A 320 25.71 43.69 -1.80
CA PHE A 320 26.02 43.44 -3.20
C PHE A 320 26.09 41.96 -3.63
N ARG A 321 25.94 41.73 -4.95
CA ARG A 321 26.47 40.58 -5.72
C ARG A 321 27.92 40.83 -6.14
N ALA A 322 28.71 39.76 -6.22
CA ALA A 322 29.83 39.44 -7.15
C ALA A 322 30.77 38.51 -6.37
N GLN A 323 31.23 37.35 -6.85
CA GLN A 323 31.54 36.88 -8.21
C GLN A 323 31.05 35.44 -8.40
#